data_AF-A0A916CUJ0-F1
#
_entry.id   AF-A0A916CUJ0-F1
#
_cell.length_a   1.000
_cell.length_b   1.000
_cell.length_c   1.000
_cell.angle_alpha   90.00
_cell.angle_beta   90.00
_cell.angle_gamma   90.00
#
_symmetry.space_group_name_H-M   'P 1'
#
loop_
_entity.id
_entity.type
_entity.pdbx_description
1 polymer ?
#
loop_
_entity_poly.entity_id
_entity_poly.type
_entity_poly.pdbx_seq_one_letter_code
_entity_poly.pdbx_strand_id
1 'polypeptide(L)'
;MLNRVSIAASILCACAASCFGQGRLIAVDSGRALFEVDMNTGVKTQIGTVSSNASTSAGLAYDCATQTLYLTSTGNDSLYTLDITTGIATLVGAYPDPAVFMHGLEWDSSTGTLYGVSSHNNGLYIIDHNTGSFSLVGVSGLTSFSNLVHDSDNNVMYSTNSSTDSFYRMDRTTGATTLIGPLVGPTNPNGLAYNFDNDTIYLVCNNTDSLYTINPATGAATLVGAMGSGNLLGLAYIPDNCGPAPCDPDVNCDGSINGFDIEATEQAINGDFSNFCAPSADLNGDGAENGFDIETEEQRVNGAPC
;
A
#
# COMPACT_ATOMS: atom_id res chain seq x y z
N MET A 1 -9.35 64.24 -25.53
CA MET A 1 -8.16 63.37 -25.72
C MET A 1 -8.28 62.21 -24.73
N LEU A 2 -8.37 60.98 -25.27
CA LEU A 2 -8.24 59.64 -24.62
C LEU A 2 -9.17 59.35 -23.42
N ASN A 3 -10.31 58.66 -23.57
CA ASN A 3 -10.51 57.23 -23.87
C ASN A 3 -9.76 56.27 -22.90
N ARG A 4 -10.47 55.74 -21.89
CA ARG A 4 -10.10 54.50 -21.19
C ARG A 4 -11.37 53.72 -20.86
N VAL A 5 -11.74 52.84 -21.79
CA VAL A 5 -12.63 51.72 -21.55
C VAL A 5 -11.88 50.74 -20.65
N SER A 6 -12.34 50.56 -19.41
CA SER A 6 -11.85 49.49 -18.54
C SER A 6 -12.49 48.18 -18.99
N ILE A 7 -11.77 47.39 -19.78
CA ILE A 7 -12.12 45.99 -20.04
C ILE A 7 -11.71 45.20 -18.80
N ALA A 8 -12.69 44.74 -18.03
CA ALA A 8 -12.48 43.73 -17.01
C ALA A 8 -12.08 42.42 -17.72
N ALA A 9 -10.79 42.10 -17.69
CA ALA A 9 -10.31 40.78 -18.09
C ALA A 9 -10.66 39.80 -16.96
N SER A 10 -11.83 39.16 -17.09
CA SER A 10 -12.19 37.99 -16.32
C SER A 10 -11.14 36.91 -16.59
N ILE A 11 -10.29 36.63 -15.60
CA ILE A 11 -9.40 35.47 -15.65
C ILE A 11 -10.30 34.25 -15.50
N LEU A 12 -10.69 33.71 -16.65
CA LEU A 12 -11.30 32.39 -16.74
C LEU A 12 -10.20 31.40 -16.34
N CYS A 13 -10.26 30.88 -15.11
CA CYS A 13 -9.44 29.75 -14.71
C CYS A 13 -9.99 28.50 -15.40
N ALA A 14 -9.66 28.34 -16.68
CA ALA A 14 -9.87 27.12 -17.42
C ALA A 14 -8.64 26.23 -17.21
N CYS A 15 -8.63 25.54 -16.08
CA CYS A 15 -7.87 24.30 -15.90
C CYS A 15 -8.81 23.25 -15.30
N ALA A 16 -9.81 22.84 -16.07
CA ALA A 16 -10.23 21.44 -16.03
C ALA A 16 -9.20 20.67 -16.87
N ALA A 17 -7.97 20.59 -16.34
CA ALA A 17 -7.04 19.58 -16.78
C ALA A 17 -7.48 18.32 -16.03
N SER A 18 -7.91 17.34 -16.82
CA SER A 18 -8.14 15.95 -16.45
C SER A 18 -7.31 15.51 -15.22
N CYS A 19 -7.96 15.48 -14.06
CA CYS A 19 -7.46 14.72 -12.92
C CYS A 19 -7.74 13.26 -13.27
N PHE A 20 -6.83 12.63 -14.02
CA PHE A 20 -6.58 11.22 -13.72
C PHE A 20 -6.07 11.26 -12.29
N GLY A 21 -6.85 10.70 -11.39
CA GLY A 21 -6.56 10.75 -9.97
C GLY A 21 -5.12 10.27 -9.74
N GLN A 22 -4.42 10.98 -8.87
CA GLN A 22 -3.12 10.55 -8.40
C GLN A 22 -3.39 9.61 -7.21
N GLY A 23 -2.84 8.39 -7.25
CA GLY A 23 -2.96 7.44 -6.14
C GLY A 23 -2.59 8.06 -4.80
N ARG A 24 -3.09 7.46 -3.73
CA ARG A 24 -3.13 8.04 -2.39
C ARG A 24 -2.03 7.46 -1.51
N LEU A 25 -1.28 8.34 -0.85
CA LEU A 25 -0.32 7.95 0.17
C LEU A 25 -0.99 8.04 1.55
N ILE A 26 -1.29 6.90 2.15
CA ILE A 26 -1.99 6.80 3.44
C ILE A 26 -0.98 6.51 4.54
N ALA A 27 -1.08 7.26 5.64
CA ALA A 27 -0.24 7.07 6.81
C ALA A 27 -1.08 6.88 8.07
N VAL A 28 -0.53 6.14 9.04
CA VAL A 28 -1.13 5.98 10.37
C VAL A 28 -0.09 6.21 11.46
N ASP A 29 -0.49 6.93 12.51
CA ASP A 29 0.34 7.07 13.71
C ASP A 29 0.01 6.02 14.76
N SER A 30 0.93 5.85 15.72
CA SER A 30 0.74 4.92 16.84
C SER A 30 -0.50 5.22 17.70
N GLY A 31 -1.04 6.44 17.60
CA GLY A 31 -2.23 6.92 18.30
C GLY A 31 -3.54 6.68 17.54
N ARG A 32 -3.49 5.96 16.40
CA ARG A 32 -4.61 5.61 15.51
C ARG A 32 -5.06 6.74 14.59
N ALA A 33 -4.41 7.90 14.55
CA ALA A 33 -4.79 8.93 13.60
C ALA A 33 -4.44 8.50 12.18
N LEU A 34 -5.42 8.57 11.27
CA LEU A 34 -5.27 8.25 9.86
C LEU A 34 -5.08 9.53 9.06
N PHE A 35 -4.09 9.54 8.18
CA PHE A 35 -3.73 10.68 7.37
C PHE A 35 -3.64 10.32 5.90
N GLU A 36 -3.99 11.28 5.06
CA GLU A 36 -3.61 11.33 3.66
C GLU A 36 -2.43 12.29 3.52
N VAL A 37 -1.40 11.89 2.79
CA VAL A 37 -0.13 12.60 2.66
C VAL A 37 0.03 13.11 1.23
N ASP A 38 0.25 14.41 1.08
CA ASP A 38 0.64 15.00 -0.20
C ASP A 38 2.07 14.57 -0.55
N MET A 39 2.20 13.77 -1.61
CA MET A 39 3.47 13.18 -2.06
C MET A 39 4.48 14.20 -2.62
N ASN A 40 4.07 15.43 -2.90
CA ASN A 40 4.94 16.47 -3.46
C ASN A 40 5.46 17.43 -2.37
N THR A 41 4.70 17.59 -1.28
CA THR A 41 4.99 18.58 -0.23
C THR A 41 5.22 17.96 1.15
N GLY A 42 4.87 16.69 1.34
CA GLY A 42 4.91 15.99 2.63
C GLY A 42 3.81 16.41 3.60
N VAL A 43 2.92 17.35 3.24
CA VAL A 43 1.84 17.80 4.12
C VAL A 43 0.85 16.65 4.33
N LYS A 44 0.58 16.31 5.60
CA LYS A 44 -0.42 15.30 5.97
C LYS A 44 -1.73 15.96 6.41
N THR A 45 -2.85 15.44 5.93
CA THR A 45 -4.21 15.85 6.33
C THR A 45 -4.86 14.69 7.05
N GLN A 46 -5.37 14.91 8.26
CA GLN A 46 -6.07 13.85 8.99
C GLN A 46 -7.41 13.56 8.30
N ILE A 47 -7.62 12.30 7.93
CA ILE A 47 -8.83 11.82 7.24
C ILE A 47 -9.72 10.96 8.15
N GLY A 48 -9.20 10.49 9.28
CA GLY A 48 -9.97 9.68 10.19
C GLY A 48 -9.20 9.25 11.43
N THR A 49 -9.74 8.25 12.11
CA THR A 49 -9.10 7.59 13.25
C THR A 49 -9.42 6.11 13.17
N VAL A 50 -8.41 5.26 13.21
CA VAL A 50 -8.59 3.81 13.31
C VAL A 50 -9.43 3.51 14.56
N SER A 51 -10.46 2.70 14.41
CA SER A 51 -11.35 2.31 15.51
C SER A 51 -10.55 1.68 16.65
N SER A 52 -11.09 1.74 17.87
CA SER A 52 -10.42 1.18 19.06
C SER A 52 -10.27 -0.35 19.05
N ASN A 53 -10.75 -1.01 18.00
CA ASN A 53 -10.56 -2.45 17.79
C ASN A 53 -9.08 -2.78 17.63
N ALA A 54 -8.34 -1.94 16.89
CA ALA A 54 -6.88 -1.94 16.88
C ALA A 54 -6.40 -0.97 17.97
N SER A 55 -5.41 -1.39 18.75
CA SER A 55 -4.85 -0.59 19.85
C SER A 55 -3.80 0.37 19.31
N THR A 56 -2.52 0.01 19.38
CA THR A 56 -1.42 0.78 18.76
C THR A 56 -1.29 0.37 17.30
N SER A 57 -1.69 1.25 16.37
CA SER A 57 -1.50 1.04 14.93
C SER A 57 -0.01 1.08 14.55
N ALA A 58 0.43 0.17 13.69
CA ALA A 58 1.79 0.14 13.17
C ALA A 58 1.80 0.02 11.64
N GLY A 59 2.19 -1.11 11.08
CA GLY A 59 2.41 -1.28 9.64
C GLY A 59 1.10 -1.27 8.84
N LEU A 60 1.19 -0.78 7.61
CA LEU A 60 0.12 -0.84 6.60
C LEU A 60 0.65 -1.62 5.39
N ALA A 61 -0.22 -2.37 4.72
CA ALA A 61 0.07 -3.00 3.44
C ALA A 61 -1.21 -3.08 2.63
N TYR A 62 -1.13 -2.76 1.34
CA TYR A 62 -2.29 -2.76 0.46
C TYR A 62 -2.20 -3.92 -0.53
N ASP A 63 -3.21 -4.78 -0.51
CA ASP A 63 -3.46 -5.72 -1.60
C ASP A 63 -4.31 -5.01 -2.65
N CYS A 64 -3.75 -4.92 -3.85
CA CYS A 64 -4.43 -4.33 -5.00
C CYS A 64 -5.36 -5.31 -5.70
N ALA A 65 -5.01 -6.60 -5.68
CA ALA A 65 -6.05 -7.61 -5.81
C ALA A 65 -6.98 -7.44 -4.57
N THR A 66 -8.21 -7.88 -4.44
CA THR A 66 -9.08 -7.68 -3.25
C THR A 66 -9.34 -6.25 -2.72
N GLN A 67 -8.57 -5.22 -3.09
CA GLN A 67 -8.63 -3.85 -2.56
C GLN A 67 -8.57 -3.78 -1.04
N THR A 68 -7.78 -4.68 -0.43
CA THR A 68 -7.71 -4.83 1.03
C THR A 68 -6.52 -4.08 1.60
N LEU A 69 -6.79 -3.09 2.46
CA LEU A 69 -5.75 -2.50 3.30
C LEU A 69 -5.61 -3.30 4.60
N TYR A 70 -4.45 -3.89 4.79
CA TYR A 70 -4.07 -4.56 6.03
C TYR A 70 -3.37 -3.60 6.98
N LEU A 71 -3.58 -3.82 8.28
CA LEU A 71 -3.02 -3.05 9.39
C LEU A 71 -2.51 -4.01 10.47
N THR A 72 -1.32 -3.76 11.01
CA THR A 72 -0.86 -4.41 12.24
C THR A 72 -1.16 -3.57 13.48
N SER A 73 -1.51 -4.24 14.57
CA SER A 73 -1.66 -3.61 15.88
C SER A 73 -0.64 -4.18 16.86
N THR A 74 0.37 -3.39 17.22
CA THR A 74 1.43 -3.80 18.17
C THR A 74 0.98 -3.71 19.63
N GLY A 75 -0.17 -3.10 19.90
CA GLY A 75 -0.79 -3.11 21.23
C GLY A 75 -1.69 -4.32 21.50
N ASN A 76 -2.07 -5.07 20.46
CA ASN A 76 -2.96 -6.24 20.53
C ASN A 76 -2.32 -7.50 19.91
N ASP A 77 -1.11 -7.39 19.37
CA ASP A 77 -0.38 -8.44 18.67
C ASP A 77 -1.27 -9.17 17.64
N SER A 78 -1.86 -8.40 16.72
CA SER A 78 -2.88 -8.92 15.80
C SER A 78 -2.82 -8.24 14.42
N LEU A 79 -3.30 -8.96 13.40
CA LEU A 79 -3.55 -8.45 12.05
C LEU A 79 -5.03 -8.01 11.92
N TYR A 80 -5.25 -6.90 11.22
CA TYR A 80 -6.56 -6.34 10.91
C TYR A 80 -6.64 -6.00 9.42
N THR A 81 -7.87 -5.96 8.89
CA THR A 81 -8.19 -5.14 7.72
C THR A 81 -8.66 -3.76 8.18
N LEU A 82 -8.46 -2.74 7.36
CA LEU A 82 -8.83 -1.36 7.65
C LEU A 82 -9.65 -0.76 6.52
N ASP A 83 -10.87 -0.34 6.84
CA ASP A 83 -11.64 0.55 5.99
C ASP A 83 -11.22 2.00 6.26
N ILE A 84 -10.57 2.64 5.29
CA ILE A 84 -10.07 4.02 5.41
C ILE A 84 -11.17 5.08 5.35
N THR A 85 -12.35 4.74 4.83
CA THR A 85 -13.50 5.65 4.73
C THR A 85 -14.20 5.76 6.08
N THR A 86 -14.38 4.62 6.76
CA THR A 86 -15.04 4.58 8.07
C THR A 86 -14.07 4.60 9.25
N GLY A 87 -12.79 4.29 9.01
CA GLY A 87 -11.77 4.09 10.02
C GLY A 87 -11.92 2.77 10.79
N ILE A 88 -12.82 1.86 10.37
CA ILE A 88 -13.05 0.61 11.11
C ILE A 88 -11.93 -0.38 10.84
N ALA A 89 -11.19 -0.76 11.89
CA ALA A 89 -10.32 -1.93 11.87
C ALA A 89 -11.12 -3.20 12.22
N THR A 90 -11.09 -4.19 11.35
CA THR A 90 -11.74 -5.50 11.53
C THR A 90 -10.67 -6.56 11.79
N LEU A 91 -10.79 -7.29 12.89
CA LEU A 91 -9.79 -8.30 13.27
C LEU A 91 -9.77 -9.44 12.25
N VAL A 92 -8.59 -9.71 11.68
CA VAL A 92 -8.33 -10.92 10.89
C VAL A 92 -7.95 -12.05 11.85
N GLY A 93 -6.98 -11.80 12.72
CA GLY A 93 -6.60 -12.76 13.76
C GLY A 93 -5.41 -12.30 14.59
N ALA A 94 -5.27 -12.92 15.76
CA ALA A 94 -4.18 -12.68 16.68
C ALA A 94 -2.94 -13.48 16.27
N TYR A 95 -1.77 -12.88 16.48
CA TYR A 95 -0.50 -13.55 16.32
C TYR A 95 -0.37 -14.69 17.34
N PRO A 96 0.10 -15.89 16.93
CA PRO A 96 0.15 -17.06 17.80
C PRO A 96 1.23 -16.97 18.89
N ASP A 97 2.24 -16.11 18.72
CA ASP A 97 3.27 -15.83 19.71
C ASP A 97 3.20 -14.35 20.15
N PRO A 98 2.80 -14.06 21.41
CA PRO A 98 2.66 -12.70 21.91
C PRO A 98 4.00 -11.97 22.11
N ALA A 99 5.15 -12.64 21.95
CA ALA A 99 6.44 -11.97 21.92
C ALA A 99 6.71 -11.28 20.57
N VAL A 100 5.99 -11.68 19.52
CA VAL A 100 6.21 -11.22 18.15
C VAL A 100 5.16 -10.18 17.78
N PHE A 101 5.62 -8.96 17.50
CA PHE A 101 4.78 -7.87 17.06
C PHE A 101 5.41 -7.18 15.84
N MET A 102 4.62 -7.07 14.78
CA MET A 102 5.06 -6.60 13.47
C MET A 102 4.93 -5.08 13.37
N HIS A 103 6.05 -4.40 13.14
CA HIS A 103 6.05 -2.95 12.92
C HIS A 103 6.03 -2.60 11.43
N GLY A 104 6.76 -3.36 10.61
CA GLY A 104 6.65 -3.29 9.16
C GLY A 104 5.74 -4.39 8.63
N LEU A 105 4.97 -4.05 7.62
CA LEU A 105 4.07 -4.93 6.89
C LEU A 105 4.22 -4.57 5.40
N GLU A 106 4.20 -5.57 4.52
CA GLU A 106 4.25 -5.34 3.08
C GLU A 106 3.52 -6.46 2.34
N TRP A 107 2.76 -6.09 1.31
CA TRP A 107 2.11 -7.04 0.42
C TRP A 107 3.00 -7.31 -0.79
N ASP A 108 3.25 -8.59 -1.05
CA ASP A 108 3.91 -9.04 -2.26
C ASP A 108 2.87 -9.48 -3.29
N SER A 109 2.49 -8.57 -4.18
CA SER A 109 1.55 -8.82 -5.28
C SER A 109 2.04 -9.88 -6.27
N SER A 110 3.35 -10.13 -6.37
CA SER A 110 3.89 -11.14 -7.29
C SER A 110 3.60 -12.58 -6.86
N THR A 111 3.28 -12.77 -5.57
CA THR A 111 3.02 -14.09 -4.98
C THR A 111 1.73 -14.17 -4.14
N GLY A 112 1.05 -13.04 -3.92
CA GLY A 112 -0.10 -12.96 -3.00
C GLY A 112 0.29 -13.18 -1.53
N THR A 113 1.51 -12.79 -1.16
CA THR A 113 2.07 -13.08 0.17
C THR A 113 2.13 -11.82 1.03
N LEU A 114 1.56 -11.86 2.22
CA LEU A 114 1.71 -10.80 3.22
C LEU A 114 2.96 -11.05 4.07
N TYR A 115 3.93 -10.16 3.98
CA TYR A 115 5.15 -10.20 4.78
C TYR A 115 5.07 -9.23 5.96
N GLY A 116 5.60 -9.66 7.10
CA GLY A 116 5.78 -8.81 8.27
C GLY A 116 7.20 -8.87 8.80
N VAL A 117 7.71 -7.75 9.31
CA VAL A 117 8.98 -7.70 10.03
C VAL A 117 8.76 -7.34 11.50
N SER A 118 9.26 -8.20 12.38
CA SER A 118 9.10 -8.04 13.82
C SER A 118 10.27 -7.28 14.41
N SER A 119 9.99 -6.22 15.16
CA SER A 119 11.02 -5.50 15.92
C SER A 119 11.52 -6.28 17.15
N HIS A 120 10.85 -7.37 17.53
CA HIS A 120 11.27 -8.21 18.65
C HIS A 120 12.60 -8.92 18.36
N ASN A 121 12.68 -9.58 17.21
CA ASN A 121 13.84 -10.38 16.82
C ASN A 121 14.40 -10.02 15.43
N ASN A 122 13.87 -8.98 14.78
CA ASN A 122 14.20 -8.61 13.41
C ASN A 122 14.00 -9.78 12.41
N GLY A 123 13.02 -10.65 12.72
CA GLY A 123 12.60 -11.74 11.86
C GLY A 123 11.67 -11.25 10.75
N LEU A 124 11.87 -11.78 9.55
CA LEU A 124 10.92 -11.71 8.44
C LEU A 124 9.95 -12.88 8.56
N TYR A 125 8.66 -12.61 8.46
CA TYR A 125 7.59 -13.57 8.60
C TYR A 125 6.67 -13.51 7.39
N ILE A 126 6.13 -14.68 7.01
CA ILE A 126 4.94 -14.77 6.16
C ILE A 126 3.74 -14.84 7.09
N ILE A 127 2.76 -13.97 6.85
CA ILE A 127 1.51 -13.90 7.62
C ILE A 127 0.39 -14.43 6.72
N ASP A 128 -0.39 -15.37 7.26
CA ASP A 128 -1.65 -15.78 6.66
C ASP A 128 -2.67 -14.64 6.82
N HIS A 129 -2.98 -13.99 5.70
CA HIS A 129 -3.88 -12.83 5.65
C HIS A 129 -5.36 -13.16 5.90
N ASN A 130 -5.71 -14.46 6.05
CA ASN A 130 -7.05 -14.90 6.42
C ASN A 130 -7.18 -15.20 7.91
N THR A 131 -6.08 -15.60 8.57
CA THR A 131 -6.12 -16.07 9.97
C THR A 131 -5.25 -15.28 10.93
N GLY A 132 -4.35 -14.43 10.44
CA GLY A 132 -3.34 -13.73 11.24
C GLY A 132 -2.23 -14.63 11.77
N SER A 133 -2.27 -15.95 11.53
CA SER A 133 -1.16 -16.84 11.86
C SER A 133 0.08 -16.48 11.04
N PHE A 134 1.28 -16.80 11.55
CA PHE A 134 2.51 -16.52 10.81
C PHE A 134 3.49 -17.68 10.84
N SER A 135 4.46 -17.64 9.94
CA SER A 135 5.64 -18.51 9.92
C SER A 135 6.92 -17.68 9.75
N LEU A 136 7.97 -18.03 10.48
CA LEU A 136 9.27 -17.37 10.36
C LEU A 136 9.95 -17.81 9.06
N VAL A 137 10.35 -16.84 8.24
CA VAL A 137 11.23 -17.05 7.09
C VAL A 137 12.69 -17.11 7.53
N GLY A 138 13.11 -16.10 8.29
CA GLY A 138 14.46 -16.03 8.84
C GLY A 138 14.73 -14.69 9.51
N VAL A 139 15.92 -14.55 10.12
CA VAL A 139 16.32 -13.35 10.87
C VAL A 139 17.25 -12.49 10.01
N SER A 140 16.96 -11.19 9.95
CA SER A 140 17.68 -10.26 9.08
C SER A 140 19.08 -9.89 9.55
N GLY A 141 19.41 -10.18 10.82
CA GLY A 141 20.64 -9.72 11.47
C GLY A 141 20.65 -8.22 11.81
N LEU A 142 19.54 -7.52 11.55
CA LEU A 142 19.34 -6.13 11.91
C LEU A 142 18.97 -5.97 13.39
N THR A 143 18.98 -4.73 13.87
CA THR A 143 18.59 -4.38 15.24
C THR A 143 17.54 -3.26 15.22
N SER A 144 16.76 -3.10 16.29
CA SER A 144 15.71 -2.05 16.37
C SER A 144 14.56 -2.26 15.37
N PHE A 145 13.77 -1.20 15.11
CA PHE A 145 12.69 -1.20 14.11
C PHE A 145 13.24 -1.33 12.71
N SER A 146 12.55 -2.16 11.95
CA SER A 146 12.73 -2.30 10.51
C SER A 146 11.35 -2.21 9.84
N ASN A 147 11.35 -1.76 8.59
CA ASN A 147 10.15 -1.70 7.75
C ASN A 147 10.39 -2.42 6.44
N LEU A 148 9.34 -2.67 5.69
CA LEU A 148 9.38 -3.39 4.43
C LEU A 148 8.75 -2.54 3.34
N VAL A 149 9.21 -2.77 2.11
CA VAL A 149 8.57 -2.28 0.90
C VAL A 149 8.95 -3.22 -0.24
N HIS A 150 8.04 -3.47 -1.17
CA HIS A 150 8.24 -4.38 -2.28
C HIS A 150 8.07 -3.65 -3.62
N ASP A 151 9.11 -3.71 -4.43
CA ASP A 151 9.06 -3.37 -5.85
C ASP A 151 8.65 -4.64 -6.60
N SER A 152 7.36 -4.75 -6.95
CA SER A 152 6.79 -5.92 -7.62
C SER A 152 7.30 -6.11 -9.04
N ASP A 153 7.57 -5.01 -9.74
CA ASP A 153 7.96 -5.03 -11.16
C ASP A 153 9.37 -5.58 -11.33
N ASN A 154 10.26 -5.26 -10.39
CA ASN A 154 11.64 -5.77 -10.35
C ASN A 154 11.82 -6.94 -9.39
N ASN A 155 10.76 -7.32 -8.67
CA ASN A 155 10.74 -8.43 -7.72
C ASN A 155 11.80 -8.27 -6.60
N VAL A 156 11.86 -7.07 -6.00
CA VAL A 156 12.84 -6.72 -4.98
C VAL A 156 12.15 -6.24 -3.71
N MET A 157 12.43 -6.90 -2.58
CA MET A 157 12.05 -6.40 -1.27
C MET A 157 13.18 -5.60 -0.64
N TYR A 158 12.83 -4.45 -0.09
CA TYR A 158 13.74 -3.58 0.64
C TYR A 158 13.34 -3.47 2.10
N SER A 159 14.30 -3.01 2.90
CA SER A 159 14.08 -2.75 4.32
C SER A 159 14.91 -1.57 4.81
N THR A 160 14.40 -0.83 5.78
CA THR A 160 15.15 0.18 6.52
C THR A 160 15.55 -0.32 7.89
N ASN A 161 16.61 0.24 8.44
CA ASN A 161 17.00 0.04 9.83
C ASN A 161 16.98 1.37 10.60
N SER A 162 16.24 1.42 11.70
CA SER A 162 16.08 2.64 12.51
C SER A 162 17.26 2.98 13.42
N SER A 163 18.15 2.04 13.73
CA SER A 163 19.31 2.30 14.60
C SER A 163 20.54 2.76 13.82
N THR A 164 20.66 2.34 12.56
CA THR A 164 21.78 2.69 11.68
C THR A 164 21.40 3.66 10.57
N ASP A 165 20.14 4.10 10.50
CA ASP A 165 19.62 5.00 9.47
C ASP A 165 20.04 4.56 8.05
N SER A 166 19.86 3.26 7.77
CA SER A 166 20.39 2.61 6.58
C SER A 166 19.32 1.84 5.82
N PHE A 167 19.55 1.68 4.51
CA PHE A 167 18.67 1.01 3.58
C PHE A 167 19.29 -0.30 3.07
N TYR A 168 18.49 -1.35 3.00
CA TYR A 168 18.91 -2.72 2.73
C TYR A 168 18.03 -3.35 1.66
N ARG A 169 18.61 -4.27 0.89
CA ARG A 169 17.85 -5.29 0.18
C ARG A 169 17.58 -6.45 1.14
N MET A 170 16.36 -6.96 1.17
CA MET A 170 15.97 -8.12 1.96
C MET A 170 15.67 -9.31 1.05
N ASP A 171 16.24 -10.47 1.38
CA ASP A 171 15.94 -11.73 0.71
C ASP A 171 14.67 -12.35 1.31
N ARG A 172 13.59 -12.43 0.52
CA ARG A 172 12.29 -12.96 0.96
C ARG A 172 12.28 -14.46 1.26
N THR A 173 13.31 -15.20 0.86
CA THR A 173 13.39 -16.65 1.08
C THR A 173 14.15 -17.02 2.35
N THR A 174 15.08 -16.16 2.77
CA THR A 174 15.96 -16.40 3.92
C THR A 174 15.84 -15.34 5.02
N GLY A 175 15.18 -14.21 4.74
CA GLY A 175 15.13 -13.04 5.61
C GLY A 175 16.45 -12.25 5.69
N ALA A 176 17.53 -12.72 5.06
CA ALA A 176 18.85 -12.09 5.14
C ALA A 176 18.86 -10.73 4.46
N THR A 177 19.65 -9.79 4.99
CA THR A 177 19.76 -8.43 4.44
C THR A 177 21.14 -8.15 3.84
N THR A 178 21.17 -7.35 2.78
CA THR A 178 22.38 -6.79 2.17
C THR A 178 22.29 -5.28 2.20
N LEU A 179 23.29 -4.61 2.78
CA LEU A 179 23.33 -3.15 2.84
C LEU A 179 23.42 -2.56 1.43
N ILE A 180 22.53 -1.62 1.11
CA ILE A 180 22.60 -0.80 -0.10
C ILE A 180 23.38 0.47 0.21
N GLY A 181 23.00 1.17 1.28
CA GLY A 181 23.70 2.38 1.71
C GLY A 181 22.99 3.12 2.84
N PRO A 182 23.61 4.18 3.38
CA PRO A 182 23.00 5.03 4.38
C PRO A 182 21.87 5.88 3.78
N LEU A 183 20.84 6.17 4.57
CA LEU A 183 19.73 7.04 4.16
C LEU A 183 20.16 8.51 4.01
N VAL A 184 21.13 8.98 4.80
CA VAL A 184 21.66 10.37 4.76
C VAL A 184 20.55 11.44 4.88
N GLY A 185 20.21 11.81 6.12
CA GLY A 185 19.24 12.87 6.41
C GLY A 185 18.14 12.40 7.37
N PRO A 186 17.32 11.41 7.01
CA PRO A 186 16.41 10.74 7.93
C PRO A 186 17.18 10.14 9.10
N THR A 187 16.67 10.32 10.32
CA THR A 187 17.14 9.62 11.52
C THR A 187 15.93 9.00 12.21
N ASN A 188 15.95 7.70 12.50
CA ASN A 188 14.76 6.91 12.87
C ASN A 188 13.70 6.81 11.73
N PRO A 189 14.00 6.08 10.63
CA PRO A 189 13.04 5.69 9.60
C PRO A 189 11.96 4.72 10.13
N ASN A 190 10.68 5.01 9.89
CA ASN A 190 9.57 4.29 10.54
C ASN A 190 8.50 3.68 9.64
N GLY A 191 8.25 4.17 8.44
CA GLY A 191 7.25 3.59 7.54
C GLY A 191 7.65 3.81 6.08
N LEU A 192 7.39 2.82 5.24
CA LEU A 192 7.77 2.82 3.82
C LEU A 192 6.55 2.57 2.96
N ALA A 193 6.55 3.09 1.75
CA ALA A 193 5.57 2.75 0.72
C ALA A 193 6.21 2.79 -0.65
N TYR A 194 5.87 1.83 -1.51
CA TYR A 194 6.23 1.83 -2.92
C TYR A 194 5.11 2.48 -3.72
N ASN A 195 5.40 3.55 -4.45
CA ASN A 195 4.53 4.05 -5.48
C ASN A 195 4.92 3.38 -6.81
N PHE A 196 4.11 2.42 -7.25
CA PHE A 196 4.32 1.70 -8.51
C PHE A 196 3.89 2.47 -9.75
N ASP A 197 3.19 3.61 -9.61
CA ASP A 197 2.88 4.45 -10.77
C ASP A 197 4.12 5.22 -11.27
N ASN A 198 5.18 5.33 -10.45
CA ASN A 198 6.38 6.10 -10.78
C ASN A 198 7.69 5.60 -10.13
N ASP A 199 7.74 4.33 -9.71
CA ASP A 199 8.91 3.67 -9.11
C ASP A 199 9.51 4.40 -7.88
N THR A 200 8.70 5.13 -7.11
CA THR A 200 9.20 5.93 -5.98
C THR A 200 8.97 5.25 -4.64
N ILE A 201 10.04 5.09 -3.85
CA ILE A 201 9.94 4.65 -2.46
C ILE A 201 9.81 5.88 -1.57
N TYR A 202 8.69 5.99 -0.86
CA TYR A 202 8.46 7.00 0.18
C TYR A 202 8.86 6.47 1.55
N LEU A 203 9.37 7.37 2.40
CA LEU A 203 9.78 7.10 3.77
C LEU A 203 9.26 8.19 4.71
N VAL A 204 8.57 7.78 5.77
CA VAL A 204 8.31 8.66 6.93
C VAL A 204 9.40 8.52 7.98
N CYS A 205 9.83 9.66 8.53
CA CYS A 205 10.89 9.73 9.53
C CYS A 205 10.42 10.53 10.75
N ASN A 206 10.48 9.91 11.93
CA ASN A 206 9.88 10.47 13.15
C ASN A 206 10.78 11.45 13.91
N ASN A 207 12.11 11.39 13.79
CA ASN A 207 12.94 12.42 14.45
C ASN A 207 12.97 13.74 13.67
N THR A 208 12.69 13.68 12.37
CA THR A 208 12.69 14.86 11.48
C THR A 208 11.29 15.33 11.12
N ASP A 209 10.25 14.59 11.52
CA ASP A 209 8.85 14.85 11.20
C ASP A 209 8.64 15.16 9.70
N SER A 210 9.27 14.37 8.83
CA SER A 210 9.41 14.66 7.40
C SER A 210 9.20 13.43 6.52
N LEU A 211 8.72 13.70 5.30
CA LEU A 211 8.59 12.73 4.21
C LEU A 211 9.83 12.80 3.32
N TYR A 212 10.35 11.65 2.95
CA TYR A 212 11.49 11.50 2.05
C TYR A 212 11.16 10.56 0.90
N THR A 213 11.87 10.69 -0.21
CA THR A 213 12.02 9.62 -1.19
C THR A 213 13.38 8.94 -1.03
N ILE A 214 13.50 7.68 -1.44
CA ILE A 214 14.76 6.91 -1.38
C ILE A 214 15.21 6.55 -2.80
N ASN A 215 16.49 6.73 -3.10
CA ASN A 215 17.12 6.17 -4.29
C ASN A 215 17.46 4.67 -4.05
N PRO A 216 16.80 3.71 -4.72
CA PRO A 216 16.96 2.29 -4.41
C PRO A 216 18.34 1.72 -4.76
N ALA A 217 19.11 2.39 -5.64
CA ALA A 217 20.45 1.94 -6.02
C ALA A 217 21.53 2.34 -4.99
N THR A 218 21.31 3.42 -4.24
CA THR A 218 22.33 4.01 -3.35
C THR A 218 21.89 4.10 -1.89
N GLY A 219 20.59 3.96 -1.62
CA GLY A 219 19.99 4.18 -0.30
C GLY A 219 19.82 5.64 0.09
N ALA A 220 20.38 6.60 -0.66
CA ALA A 220 20.31 8.02 -0.31
C ALA A 220 18.88 8.54 -0.37
N ALA A 221 18.46 9.25 0.67
CA ALA A 221 17.14 9.85 0.80
C ALA A 221 17.14 11.32 0.36
N THR A 222 16.04 11.77 -0.22
CA THR A 222 15.80 13.16 -0.62
C THR A 222 14.57 13.68 0.12
N LEU A 223 14.70 14.84 0.76
CA LEU A 223 13.58 15.45 1.48
C LEU A 223 12.49 15.89 0.49
N VAL A 224 11.26 15.45 0.75
CA VAL A 224 10.05 15.95 0.06
C VAL A 224 9.51 17.16 0.81
N GLY A 225 9.27 17.02 2.11
CA GLY A 225 8.83 18.12 2.95
C GLY A 225 8.38 17.70 4.36
N ALA A 226 7.99 18.69 5.15
CA ALA A 226 7.63 18.49 6.54
C ALA A 226 6.21 17.91 6.68
N MET A 227 6.08 16.87 7.48
CA MET A 227 4.83 16.23 7.85
C MET A 227 4.26 16.76 9.17
N GLY A 228 5.11 17.41 9.97
CA GLY A 228 4.79 17.80 11.34
C GLY A 228 4.71 16.61 12.29
N SER A 229 4.72 16.90 13.59
CA SER A 229 4.78 15.88 14.63
C SER A 229 3.64 14.86 14.55
N GLY A 230 3.93 13.64 14.97
CA GLY A 230 2.98 12.53 15.01
C GLY A 230 3.78 11.29 14.74
N ASN A 231 3.82 10.37 15.70
CA ASN A 231 4.64 9.16 15.67
C ASN A 231 4.12 8.20 14.58
N LEU A 232 4.39 8.53 13.31
CA LEU A 232 3.93 7.81 12.12
C LEU A 232 4.69 6.50 12.02
N LEU A 233 3.96 5.40 11.94
CA LEU A 233 4.53 4.05 11.89
C LEU A 233 4.17 3.36 10.58
N GLY A 234 2.93 3.46 10.13
CA GLY A 234 2.49 2.85 8.87
C GLY A 234 2.44 3.87 7.75
N LEU A 235 2.84 3.42 6.57
CA LEU A 235 2.71 4.13 5.31
C LEU A 235 2.30 3.10 4.26
N ALA A 236 1.34 3.42 3.39
CA ALA A 236 0.98 2.57 2.26
C ALA A 236 0.58 3.45 1.08
N TYR A 237 0.95 3.02 -0.12
CA TYR A 237 0.43 3.58 -1.36
C TYR A 237 -0.80 2.79 -1.77
N ILE A 238 -1.89 3.50 -2.06
CA ILE A 238 -3.12 2.95 -2.60
C ILE A 238 -3.28 3.62 -3.97
N PRO A 239 -3.08 2.90 -5.09
CA PRO A 239 -3.24 3.53 -6.39
C PRO A 239 -4.70 3.86 -6.65
N ASP A 240 -4.93 4.75 -7.60
CA ASP A 240 -6.29 5.04 -8.05
C ASP A 240 -6.81 3.98 -9.03
N ASN A 241 -5.90 3.22 -9.65
CA ASN A 241 -6.22 1.98 -10.34
C ASN A 241 -5.19 0.91 -9.96
N CYS A 242 -5.65 -0.27 -9.57
CA CYS A 242 -4.82 -1.44 -9.30
C CYS A 242 -4.19 -2.09 -10.53
N GLY A 243 -4.44 -1.52 -11.71
CA GLY A 243 -4.25 -2.22 -12.97
C GLY A 243 -5.32 -3.30 -13.14
N PRO A 244 -5.33 -3.99 -14.28
CA PRO A 244 -6.27 -5.08 -14.49
C PRO A 244 -6.06 -6.14 -13.42
N ALA A 245 -7.17 -6.75 -12.95
CA ALA A 245 -7.12 -7.97 -12.17
C ALA A 245 -6.08 -8.97 -12.74
N PRO A 246 -5.35 -9.75 -11.91
CA PRO A 246 -4.52 -10.84 -12.41
C PRO A 246 -5.34 -11.66 -13.40
N CYS A 247 -4.83 -11.86 -14.62
CA CYS A 247 -5.62 -12.43 -15.70
C CYS A 247 -6.11 -13.83 -15.34
N ASP A 248 -7.38 -13.93 -14.97
CA ASP A 248 -8.09 -15.17 -14.68
C ASP A 248 -9.46 -15.12 -15.37
N PRO A 249 -9.71 -15.97 -16.39
CA PRO A 249 -11.01 -16.11 -17.05
C PRO A 249 -12.09 -16.82 -16.20
N ASP A 250 -11.75 -17.31 -15.01
CA ASP A 250 -12.71 -17.88 -14.05
C ASP A 250 -13.00 -16.85 -12.94
N VAL A 251 -13.60 -15.71 -13.33
CA VAL A 251 -13.82 -14.58 -12.41
C VAL A 251 -14.88 -14.86 -11.34
N ASN A 252 -15.67 -15.93 -11.46
CA ASN A 252 -16.59 -16.37 -10.42
C ASN A 252 -16.04 -17.48 -9.50
N CYS A 253 -14.83 -18.00 -9.80
CA CYS A 253 -14.12 -19.03 -9.05
C CYS A 253 -14.92 -20.33 -8.84
N ASP A 254 -15.78 -20.70 -9.78
CA ASP A 254 -16.52 -21.96 -9.74
C ASP A 254 -15.75 -23.15 -10.35
N GLY A 255 -14.57 -22.88 -10.94
CA GLY A 255 -13.70 -23.85 -11.59
C GLY A 255 -14.03 -24.09 -13.06
N SER A 256 -14.97 -23.35 -13.64
CA SER A 256 -15.45 -23.52 -15.01
C SER A 256 -15.48 -22.20 -15.77
N ILE A 257 -14.57 -22.04 -16.74
CA ILE A 257 -14.57 -20.88 -17.65
C ILE A 257 -15.76 -20.98 -18.62
N ASN A 258 -16.80 -20.16 -18.42
CA ASN A 258 -18.04 -20.21 -19.19
C ASN A 258 -18.84 -18.88 -19.14
N GLY A 259 -20.10 -18.90 -19.59
CA GLY A 259 -20.94 -17.69 -19.62
C GLY A 259 -21.26 -17.09 -18.24
N PHE A 260 -21.15 -17.89 -17.16
CA PHE A 260 -21.35 -17.41 -15.80
C PHE A 260 -20.25 -16.47 -15.33
N ASP A 261 -19.06 -16.49 -15.94
CA ASP A 261 -17.97 -15.54 -15.68
C ASP A 261 -18.30 -14.15 -16.25
N ILE A 262 -18.91 -14.13 -17.45
CA ILE A 262 -19.41 -12.91 -18.07
C ILE A 262 -20.58 -12.34 -17.24
N GLU A 263 -21.53 -13.18 -16.82
CA GLU A 263 -22.64 -12.75 -15.93
C GLU A 263 -22.14 -12.24 -14.58
N ALA A 264 -21.09 -12.84 -14.02
CA ALA A 264 -20.46 -12.37 -12.78
C ALA A 264 -19.80 -10.99 -12.98
N THR A 265 -19.15 -10.76 -14.12
CA THR A 265 -18.59 -9.45 -14.49
C THR A 265 -19.68 -8.39 -14.61
N GLU A 266 -20.79 -8.72 -15.28
CA GLU A 266 -21.96 -7.84 -15.37
C GLU A 266 -22.51 -7.46 -13.99
N GLN A 267 -22.59 -8.43 -13.07
CA GLN A 267 -23.04 -8.19 -11.68
C GLN A 267 -22.05 -7.30 -10.92
N ALA A 268 -20.75 -7.56 -11.04
CA ALA A 268 -19.69 -6.85 -10.36
C ALA A 268 -19.63 -5.37 -10.77
N ILE A 269 -19.76 -5.06 -12.07
CA ILE A 269 -19.86 -3.67 -12.58
C ILE A 269 -21.06 -2.92 -11.97
N ASN A 270 -22.13 -3.64 -11.64
CA ASN A 270 -23.31 -3.08 -10.98
C ASN A 270 -23.22 -3.08 -9.44
N GLY A 271 -22.05 -3.41 -8.88
CA GLY A 271 -21.76 -3.41 -7.45
C GLY A 271 -22.12 -4.69 -6.70
N ASP A 272 -22.45 -5.78 -7.40
CA ASP A 272 -22.71 -7.09 -6.79
C ASP A 272 -21.53 -8.05 -7.02
N PHE A 273 -20.69 -8.17 -6.00
CA PHE A 273 -19.49 -9.03 -6.01
C PHE A 273 -19.75 -10.42 -5.38
N SER A 274 -21.01 -10.81 -5.13
CA SER A 274 -21.32 -12.05 -4.40
C SER A 274 -20.85 -13.33 -5.10
N ASN A 275 -20.74 -13.30 -6.42
CA ASN A 275 -20.20 -14.37 -7.27
C ASN A 275 -18.98 -13.90 -8.08
N PHE A 276 -18.21 -12.95 -7.58
CA PHE A 276 -17.06 -12.40 -8.29
C PHE A 276 -15.84 -12.43 -7.38
N CYS A 277 -14.84 -13.20 -7.77
CA CYS A 277 -13.61 -13.42 -6.99
C CYS A 277 -12.42 -12.63 -7.54
N ALA A 278 -12.53 -12.08 -8.75
CA ALA A 278 -11.54 -11.15 -9.25
C ALA A 278 -11.57 -9.87 -8.39
N PRO A 279 -10.42 -9.23 -8.19
CA PRO A 279 -10.25 -8.15 -7.24
C PRO A 279 -10.97 -6.83 -7.58
N SER A 280 -11.31 -6.66 -8.85
CA SER A 280 -12.04 -5.52 -9.39
C SER A 280 -12.73 -5.98 -10.67
N ALA A 281 -13.85 -5.34 -10.98
CA ALA A 281 -14.51 -5.56 -12.27
C ALA A 281 -13.79 -4.83 -13.43
N ASP A 282 -12.74 -4.04 -13.15
CA ASP A 282 -11.82 -3.47 -14.15
C ASP A 282 -10.89 -4.58 -14.67
N LEU A 283 -11.44 -5.44 -15.53
CA LEU A 283 -10.75 -6.57 -16.10
C LEU A 283 -9.79 -6.15 -17.21
N ASN A 284 -10.04 -5.02 -17.86
CA ASN A 284 -9.19 -4.51 -18.93
C ASN A 284 -8.09 -3.55 -18.43
N GLY A 285 -8.19 -3.08 -17.18
CA GLY A 285 -7.19 -2.25 -16.52
C GLY A 285 -7.21 -0.79 -16.96
N ASP A 286 -8.31 -0.31 -17.54
CA ASP A 286 -8.44 1.06 -18.03
C ASP A 286 -8.93 2.05 -16.96
N GLY A 287 -9.30 1.54 -15.78
CA GLY A 287 -9.74 2.31 -14.62
C GLY A 287 -11.24 2.55 -14.57
N ALA A 288 -12.03 1.98 -15.49
CA ALA A 288 -13.47 2.15 -15.51
C ALA A 288 -14.18 0.80 -15.59
N GLU A 289 -14.88 0.42 -14.51
CA GLU A 289 -15.75 -0.76 -14.49
C GLU A 289 -16.98 -0.54 -15.39
N ASN A 290 -16.94 -1.07 -16.61
CA ASN A 290 -17.94 -0.80 -17.64
C ASN A 290 -18.04 -1.93 -18.69
N GLY A 291 -18.80 -1.70 -19.76
CA GLY A 291 -19.02 -2.70 -20.82
C GLY A 291 -17.74 -3.23 -21.48
N PHE A 292 -16.63 -2.48 -21.47
CA PHE A 292 -15.35 -2.94 -22.00
C PHE A 292 -14.71 -4.05 -21.16
N ASP A 293 -15.05 -4.17 -19.88
CA ASP A 293 -14.63 -5.29 -19.04
C ASP A 293 -15.40 -6.56 -19.37
N ILE A 294 -16.70 -6.42 -19.65
CA ILE A 294 -17.54 -7.52 -20.15
C ILE A 294 -16.97 -8.02 -21.49
N GLU A 295 -16.64 -7.13 -22.42
CA GLU A 295 -16.02 -7.51 -23.70
C GLU A 295 -14.66 -8.20 -23.51
N THR A 296 -13.89 -7.75 -22.52
CA THR A 296 -12.60 -8.37 -22.17
C THR A 296 -12.82 -9.78 -21.64
N GLU A 297 -13.81 -9.97 -20.77
CA GLU A 297 -14.13 -11.28 -20.23
C GLU A 297 -14.72 -12.21 -21.29
N GLU A 298 -15.58 -11.72 -22.17
CA GLU A 298 -16.08 -12.46 -23.33
C GLU A 298 -14.91 -12.98 -24.19
N GLN A 299 -13.88 -12.17 -24.42
CA GLN A 299 -12.70 -12.60 -25.16
C GLN A 299 -11.93 -13.69 -24.41
N ARG A 300 -11.71 -13.52 -23.10
CA ARG A 300 -10.97 -14.45 -22.24
C ARG A 300 -11.68 -15.80 -22.11
N VAL A 301 -13.00 -15.81 -21.87
CA VAL A 301 -13.84 -17.02 -21.87
C VAL A 301 -13.77 -17.75 -23.22
N ASN A 302 -13.60 -17.02 -24.33
CA ASN A 302 -13.42 -17.58 -25.67
C ASN A 302 -11.96 -17.96 -26.00
N GLY A 303 -11.06 -17.98 -25.02
CA GLY A 303 -9.68 -18.42 -25.17
C GLY A 303 -8.74 -17.37 -25.75
N ALA A 304 -9.10 -16.09 -25.70
CA ALA A 304 -8.13 -15.02 -25.95
C ALA A 304 -7.02 -15.09 -24.89
N PRO A 305 -5.76 -14.92 -25.29
CA PRO A 305 -4.66 -14.90 -24.35
C PRO A 305 -4.74 -13.64 -23.47
N CYS A 306 -4.29 -13.82 -22.23
CA CYS A 306 -3.61 -12.77 -21.48
C CYS A 306 -2.30 -12.40 -22.23
#